data_AF-A0A2H1KRR6-F1
#
_entry.id   AF-A0A2H1KRR6-F1
#
_cell.length_a   1.000
_cell.length_b   1.000
_cell.length_c   1.000
_cell.angle_alpha   90.00
_cell.angle_beta   90.00
_cell.angle_gamma   90.00
#
_symmetry.space_group_name_H-M   'P 1'
#
loop_
_entity.id
_entity.type
_entity.pdbx_description
1 polymer ?
#
loop_
_entity_poly.entity_id
_entity_poly.type
_entity_poly.pdbx_seq_one_letter_code
_entity_poly.pdbx_strand_id
1 'polypeptide(L)'
;MLGTLTGTAYVYQYSATNQTRIGNQLTLVTSKTSGTGNQFSIVGNTPKCSGSCSRTGALTSLAGKALKAGKTLSAESYYNWTGKSARTNQNLSWNLTIKHPRVAQVLPFNYAGASPVRCDREYKSISAGCIMTKGQVAIGYDRASHPNFAKHVTDAQKSGLPGKSTALKRLKPGQSSAKNRSKACPSRLKRPSGYSCDEYPFASTQQGAYYGGGTGRTFSQCKISDKAYPVGAKGGKGYSACMIPQKENSAAGSELSKFFKESRVLTGDSFFVQIL
;
A
#
# COMPACT_ATOMS: atom_id res chain seq x y z
N MET A 1 31.27 -28.13 -20.09
CA MET A 1 29.96 -27.66 -19.56
C MET A 1 28.96 -28.81 -19.68
N LEU A 2 28.34 -29.27 -18.59
CA LEU A 2 27.43 -30.44 -18.62
C LEU A 2 26.06 -30.10 -19.22
N GLY A 3 25.60 -28.86 -19.04
CA GLY A 3 24.39 -28.35 -19.67
C GLY A 3 23.98 -27.03 -19.06
N THR A 4 22.96 -26.40 -19.64
CA THR A 4 22.37 -25.18 -19.09
C THR A 4 20.88 -25.34 -18.87
N LEU A 5 20.37 -24.67 -17.84
CA LEU A 5 18.96 -24.52 -17.53
C LEU A 5 18.67 -23.02 -17.50
N THR A 6 17.65 -22.59 -18.24
CA THR A 6 17.18 -21.20 -18.24
C THR A 6 15.69 -21.20 -17.97
N GLY A 7 15.23 -20.22 -17.21
CA GLY A 7 13.83 -20.10 -16.84
C GLY A 7 13.55 -18.87 -15.99
N THR A 8 12.30 -18.73 -15.58
CA THR A 8 11.81 -17.65 -14.74
C THR A 8 11.18 -18.21 -13.49
N ALA A 9 11.42 -17.56 -12.35
CA ALA A 9 10.75 -17.84 -11.10
C ALA A 9 9.80 -16.68 -10.78
N TYR A 10 8.54 -16.99 -10.52
CA TYR A 10 7.53 -16.06 -10.04
C TYR A 10 7.25 -16.36 -8.58
N VAL A 11 7.26 -15.33 -7.74
CA VAL A 11 6.85 -15.43 -6.34
C VAL A 11 5.58 -14.63 -6.15
N TYR A 12 4.48 -15.32 -5.90
CA TYR A 12 3.19 -14.72 -5.60
C TYR A 12 2.97 -14.71 -4.10
N GLN A 13 2.44 -13.61 -3.59
CA GLN A 13 2.10 -13.47 -2.19
C GLN A 13 0.64 -13.04 -2.10
N TYR A 14 -0.05 -13.59 -1.11
CA TYR A 14 -1.47 -13.35 -0.89
C TYR A 14 -1.68 -12.91 0.56
N SER A 15 -2.47 -11.87 0.77
CA SER A 15 -2.87 -11.39 2.09
C SER A 15 -4.27 -10.79 2.00
N ALA A 16 -4.90 -10.60 3.15
CA ALA A 16 -6.20 -9.96 3.23
C ALA A 16 -6.26 -9.02 4.44
N THR A 17 -6.96 -7.91 4.25
CA THR A 17 -7.07 -6.84 5.25
C THR A 17 -7.85 -7.26 6.50
N ASN A 18 -8.50 -8.42 6.48
CA ASN A 18 -9.30 -8.98 7.58
C ASN A 18 -8.87 -10.40 7.99
N GLN A 19 -7.73 -10.90 7.50
CA GLN A 19 -7.20 -12.22 7.87
C GLN A 19 -5.71 -12.16 8.23
N THR A 20 -5.33 -13.00 9.18
CA THR A 20 -3.94 -13.17 9.62
C THR A 20 -3.16 -14.20 8.79
N ARG A 21 -3.84 -14.88 7.85
CA ARG A 21 -3.25 -15.86 6.96
C ARG A 21 -2.55 -15.16 5.79
N ILE A 22 -1.33 -15.60 5.50
CA ILE A 22 -0.47 -15.12 4.42
C ILE A 22 -0.18 -16.31 3.50
N GLY A 23 -0.49 -16.17 2.22
CA GLY A 23 -0.11 -17.14 1.18
C GLY A 23 1.22 -16.76 0.54
N ASN A 24 2.04 -17.75 0.23
CA ASN A 24 3.28 -17.59 -0.52
C ASN A 24 3.41 -18.74 -1.52
N GLN A 25 3.54 -18.42 -2.80
CA GLN A 25 3.60 -19.40 -3.89
C GLN A 25 4.83 -19.14 -4.74
N LEU A 26 5.58 -20.20 -5.06
CA LEU A 26 6.67 -20.20 -6.01
C LEU A 26 6.21 -20.91 -7.27
N THR A 27 6.33 -20.26 -8.44
CA THR A 27 6.12 -20.88 -9.74
C THR A 27 7.38 -20.79 -10.57
N LEU A 28 7.86 -21.93 -11.04
CA LEU A 28 9.04 -22.07 -11.89
C LEU A 28 8.60 -22.41 -13.30
N VAL A 29 9.05 -21.62 -14.27
CA VAL A 29 8.83 -21.88 -15.69
C VAL A 29 10.19 -22.11 -16.33
N THR A 30 10.46 -23.34 -16.76
CA THR A 30 11.69 -23.65 -17.49
C THR A 30 11.49 -23.31 -18.96
N SER A 31 12.26 -22.33 -19.47
CA SER A 31 12.15 -21.88 -20.85
C SER A 31 13.05 -22.67 -21.79
N LYS A 32 14.28 -23.00 -21.35
CA LYS A 32 15.26 -23.69 -22.19
C LYS A 32 16.15 -24.61 -21.35
N THR A 33 16.49 -25.75 -21.94
CA THR A 33 17.52 -26.66 -21.45
C THR A 33 18.48 -26.97 -22.59
N SER A 34 19.77 -27.08 -22.33
CA SER A 34 20.77 -27.52 -23.32
C SER A 34 21.74 -28.55 -22.72
N GLY A 35 22.38 -29.34 -23.58
CA GLY A 35 23.25 -30.45 -23.15
C GLY A 35 22.49 -31.47 -22.30
N THR A 36 23.14 -32.05 -21.29
CA THR A 36 22.45 -32.91 -20.31
C THR A 36 21.64 -32.13 -19.27
N GLY A 37 21.49 -30.82 -19.45
CA GLY A 37 20.70 -29.96 -18.57
C GLY A 37 19.20 -30.29 -18.53
N ASN A 38 18.69 -31.12 -19.44
CA ASN A 38 17.33 -31.67 -19.32
C ASN A 38 17.17 -32.69 -18.17
N GLN A 39 18.25 -33.05 -17.48
CA GLN A 39 18.25 -33.99 -16.35
C GLN A 39 18.29 -33.31 -14.97
N PHE A 40 18.27 -31.98 -14.89
CA PHE A 40 18.20 -31.29 -13.60
C PHE A 40 16.92 -31.64 -12.85
N SER A 41 17.03 -31.87 -11.54
CA SER A 41 15.90 -32.14 -10.66
C SER A 41 15.98 -31.29 -9.39
N ILE A 42 14.81 -31.02 -8.82
CA ILE A 42 14.71 -30.30 -7.55
C ILE A 42 14.99 -31.29 -6.42
N VAL A 43 15.93 -30.93 -5.54
CA VAL A 43 16.24 -31.68 -4.31
C VAL A 43 15.25 -31.31 -3.21
N GLY A 44 14.97 -30.03 -3.07
CA GLY A 44 14.02 -29.53 -2.08
C GLY A 44 13.65 -28.08 -2.32
N ASN A 45 12.52 -27.69 -1.74
CA ASN A 45 12.02 -26.33 -1.72
C ASN A 45 11.58 -26.00 -0.28
N THR A 46 12.16 -24.95 0.30
CA THR A 46 11.88 -24.55 1.67
C THR A 46 11.37 -23.10 1.68
N PRO A 47 10.08 -22.89 1.97
CA PRO A 47 9.55 -21.55 2.15
C PRO A 47 9.99 -21.02 3.51
N LYS A 48 10.28 -19.72 3.60
CA LYS A 48 10.63 -19.04 4.84
C LYS A 48 9.74 -17.83 5.05
N CYS A 49 9.42 -17.57 6.30
CA CYS A 49 8.83 -16.32 6.75
C CYS A 49 9.68 -15.81 7.93
N SER A 50 10.24 -14.62 7.81
CA SER A 50 10.92 -13.95 8.92
C SER A 50 10.01 -12.88 9.50
N GLY A 51 9.90 -12.84 10.84
CA GLY A 51 8.99 -11.98 11.59
C GLY A 51 8.12 -12.78 12.56
N SER A 52 6.96 -12.25 12.92
CA SER A 52 5.95 -12.89 13.76
C SER A 52 5.01 -13.76 12.94
N CYS A 53 5.52 -14.85 12.37
CA CYS A 53 4.73 -15.76 11.54
C CYS A 53 5.16 -17.21 11.73
N SER A 54 4.18 -18.11 11.66
CA SER A 54 4.41 -19.56 11.70
C SER A 54 3.82 -20.21 10.46
N ARG A 55 4.53 -21.18 9.86
CA ARG A 55 4.00 -21.94 8.73
C ARG A 55 2.80 -22.75 9.20
N THR A 56 1.75 -22.78 8.40
CA THR A 56 0.52 -23.53 8.67
C THR A 56 0.16 -24.37 7.47
N GLY A 57 -0.43 -25.53 7.74
CA GLY A 57 -0.77 -26.49 6.69
C GLY A 57 0.45 -27.17 6.06
N ALA A 58 0.17 -27.97 5.03
CA ALA A 58 1.17 -28.70 4.28
C ALA A 58 1.91 -27.78 3.29
N LEU A 59 3.18 -28.11 3.05
CA LEU A 59 3.99 -27.55 1.98
C LEU A 59 3.81 -28.41 0.73
N THR A 60 3.55 -27.80 -0.42
CA THR A 60 3.69 -28.49 -1.70
C THR A 60 5.17 -28.79 -1.98
N SER A 61 5.58 -30.05 -1.87
CA SER A 61 6.95 -30.46 -2.17
C SER A 61 7.20 -30.57 -3.66
N LEU A 62 8.33 -30.03 -4.12
CA LEU A 62 8.85 -30.18 -5.48
C LEU A 62 10.00 -31.18 -5.57
N ALA A 63 10.37 -31.82 -4.46
CA ALA A 63 11.47 -32.78 -4.43
C ALA A 63 11.26 -33.89 -5.49
N GLY A 64 12.32 -34.20 -6.23
CA GLY A 64 12.32 -35.19 -7.31
C GLY A 64 11.69 -34.73 -8.63
N LYS A 65 11.06 -33.55 -8.69
CA LYS A 65 10.51 -33.04 -9.95
C LYS A 65 11.63 -32.60 -10.89
N ALA A 66 11.55 -33.06 -12.15
CA ALA A 66 12.49 -32.69 -13.21
C ALA A 66 12.17 -31.31 -13.77
N LEU A 67 13.22 -30.53 -14.07
CA LEU A 67 13.12 -29.20 -14.67
C LEU A 67 13.23 -29.33 -16.20
N LYS A 68 12.09 -29.41 -16.88
CA LYS A 68 12.00 -29.65 -18.33
C LYS A 68 11.50 -28.41 -19.05
N ALA A 69 12.11 -28.08 -20.19
CA ALA A 69 11.67 -26.98 -21.04
C ALA A 69 10.16 -27.10 -21.37
N GLY A 70 9.44 -25.97 -21.27
CA GLY A 70 8.00 -25.91 -21.49
C GLY A 70 7.14 -26.47 -20.36
N LYS A 71 7.74 -26.87 -19.22
CA LYS A 71 6.98 -27.29 -18.02
C LYS A 71 7.00 -26.22 -16.94
N THR A 72 5.87 -26.14 -16.25
CA THR A 72 5.66 -25.27 -15.09
C THR A 72 5.56 -26.14 -13.84
N LEU A 73 6.27 -25.74 -12.79
CA LEU A 73 6.20 -26.35 -11.47
C LEU A 73 5.81 -25.29 -10.45
N SER A 74 4.85 -25.58 -9.58
CA SER A 74 4.39 -24.64 -8.56
C SER A 74 4.40 -25.27 -7.18
N ALA A 75 4.77 -24.47 -6.19
CA ALA A 75 4.72 -24.83 -4.78
C ALA A 75 4.04 -23.73 -3.97
N GLU A 76 3.31 -24.13 -2.94
CA GLU A 76 2.63 -23.21 -2.04
C GLU A 76 2.98 -23.47 -0.59
N SER A 77 2.95 -22.40 0.20
CA SER A 77 3.06 -22.43 1.64
C SER A 77 2.19 -21.33 2.23
N TYR A 78 1.57 -21.64 3.36
CA TYR A 78 0.74 -20.70 4.09
C TYR A 78 1.36 -20.41 5.46
N TYR A 79 1.15 -19.21 5.94
CA TYR A 79 1.62 -18.76 7.24
C TYR A 79 0.47 -18.10 7.98
N ASN A 80 0.40 -18.28 9.29
CA ASN A 80 -0.41 -17.43 10.15
C ASN A 80 0.48 -16.43 10.85
N TRP A 81 0.02 -15.18 10.89
CA TRP A 81 0.61 -14.15 11.74
C TRP A 81 0.36 -14.47 13.21
N THR A 82 1.42 -14.40 14.01
CA THR A 82 1.42 -14.76 15.44
C THR A 82 1.54 -13.54 16.36
N GLY A 83 1.60 -12.33 15.80
CA GLY A 83 1.65 -11.10 16.59
C GLY A 83 0.34 -10.90 17.34
N LYS A 84 0.41 -10.78 18.67
CA LYS A 84 -0.80 -10.68 19.52
C LYS A 84 -1.39 -9.26 19.54
N SER A 85 -0.52 -8.24 19.56
CA SER A 85 -0.92 -6.83 19.76
C SER A 85 -0.06 -5.81 19.01
N ALA A 86 0.99 -6.25 18.31
CA ALA A 86 1.92 -5.36 17.62
C ALA A 86 1.58 -5.23 16.14
N ARG A 87 2.11 -4.19 15.49
CA ARG A 87 2.28 -4.13 14.04
C ARG A 87 3.63 -4.75 13.70
N THR A 88 3.68 -5.80 12.89
CA THR A 88 4.95 -6.42 12.47
C THR A 88 5.02 -6.69 10.97
N ASN A 89 6.22 -6.54 10.41
CA ASN A 89 6.51 -6.85 9.03
C ASN A 89 7.05 -8.27 8.92
N GLN A 90 6.53 -9.01 7.94
CA GLN A 90 6.95 -10.35 7.58
C GLN A 90 7.65 -10.30 6.23
N ASN A 91 8.81 -10.95 6.13
CA ASN A 91 9.45 -11.14 4.83
C ASN A 91 9.34 -12.62 4.45
N LEU A 92 8.73 -12.87 3.30
CA LEU A 92 8.58 -14.20 2.76
C LEU A 92 9.72 -14.47 1.77
N SER A 93 10.18 -15.71 1.70
CA SER A 93 11.13 -16.14 0.68
C SER A 93 11.00 -17.64 0.43
N TRP A 94 11.65 -18.11 -0.63
CA TRP A 94 11.82 -19.51 -0.97
C TRP A 94 13.30 -19.81 -1.14
N ASN A 95 13.74 -20.95 -0.61
CA ASN A 95 15.02 -21.55 -0.97
C ASN A 95 14.74 -22.79 -1.78
N LEU A 96 15.38 -22.91 -2.94
CA LEU A 96 15.28 -24.05 -3.85
C LEU A 96 16.67 -24.64 -4.01
N THR A 97 16.78 -25.96 -3.93
CA THR A 97 18.02 -26.67 -4.23
C THR A 97 17.83 -27.54 -5.46
N ILE A 98 18.74 -27.43 -6.43
CA ILE A 98 18.70 -28.14 -7.71
C ILE A 98 19.95 -29.01 -7.83
N LYS A 99 19.80 -30.24 -8.33
CA LYS A 99 20.92 -31.16 -8.61
C LYS A 99 20.95 -31.60 -10.06
N HIS A 100 22.17 -31.81 -10.56
CA HIS A 100 22.42 -32.57 -11.79
C HIS A 100 22.79 -34.01 -11.41
N PRO A 101 22.29 -35.06 -12.08
CA PRO A 101 22.57 -36.44 -11.68
C PRO A 101 24.05 -36.84 -11.79
N ARG A 102 24.82 -36.15 -12.64
CA ARG A 102 26.26 -36.41 -12.84
C ARG A 102 27.19 -35.51 -12.03
N VAL A 103 26.66 -34.68 -11.12
CA VAL A 103 27.47 -33.77 -10.30
C VAL A 103 27.03 -33.90 -8.85
N ALA A 104 27.99 -34.11 -7.95
CA ALA A 104 27.71 -34.20 -6.52
C ALA A 104 27.22 -32.86 -5.93
N GLN A 105 27.60 -31.75 -6.55
CA GLN A 105 27.22 -30.39 -6.13
C GLN A 105 25.72 -30.14 -6.30
N VAL A 106 25.13 -29.51 -5.29
CA VAL A 106 23.77 -28.97 -5.31
C VAL A 106 23.83 -27.45 -5.43
N LEU A 107 22.94 -26.87 -6.24
CA LEU A 107 22.87 -25.44 -6.49
C LEU A 107 21.72 -24.82 -5.68
N PRO A 108 22.00 -23.93 -4.71
CA PRO A 108 20.96 -23.22 -3.97
C PRO A 108 20.52 -21.95 -4.71
N PHE A 109 19.22 -21.68 -4.71
CA PHE A 109 18.59 -20.48 -5.22
C PHE A 109 17.69 -19.89 -4.15
N ASN A 110 17.80 -18.58 -3.92
CA ASN A 110 16.92 -17.85 -3.02
C ASN A 110 16.03 -16.91 -3.83
N TYR A 111 14.72 -16.98 -3.59
CA TYR A 111 13.74 -16.09 -4.18
C TYR A 111 13.01 -15.35 -3.06
N ALA A 112 13.24 -14.04 -2.96
CA ALA A 112 12.51 -13.20 -2.03
C ALA A 112 11.07 -12.97 -2.52
N GLY A 113 10.16 -12.75 -1.58
CA GLY A 113 8.80 -12.30 -1.87
C GLY A 113 8.78 -10.93 -2.53
N ALA A 114 7.76 -10.68 -3.36
CA ALA A 114 7.57 -9.42 -4.07
C ALA A 114 7.54 -8.21 -3.12
N SER A 115 6.86 -8.34 -1.97
CA SER A 115 6.64 -7.31 -0.96
C SER A 115 6.81 -7.85 0.46
N PRO A 116 7.33 -7.06 1.41
CA PRO A 116 7.08 -7.29 2.82
C PRO A 116 5.56 -7.29 3.09
N VAL A 117 5.12 -8.17 3.98
CA VAL A 117 3.73 -8.27 4.42
C VAL A 117 3.64 -7.63 5.79
N ARG A 118 2.88 -6.56 5.94
CA ARG A 118 2.60 -6.02 7.27
C ARG A 118 1.34 -6.65 7.79
N CYS A 119 1.41 -7.20 9.00
CA CYS A 119 0.24 -7.64 9.73
C CYS A 119 0.09 -6.83 11.02
N ASP A 120 -1.14 -6.55 11.40
CA ASP A 120 -1.44 -5.74 12.57
C ASP A 120 -2.86 -6.02 13.11
N ARG A 121 -3.11 -5.51 14.32
CA ARG A 121 -4.43 -5.42 14.95
C ARG A 121 -4.68 -4.00 15.48
N GLU A 122 -4.15 -2.98 14.80
CA GLU A 122 -4.24 -1.59 15.29
C GLU A 122 -5.67 -1.04 15.22
N TYR A 123 -6.44 -1.43 14.20
CA TYR A 123 -7.87 -1.13 14.16
C TYR A 123 -8.66 -2.09 15.06
N LYS A 124 -9.13 -1.59 16.20
CA LYS A 124 -9.96 -2.36 17.14
C LYS A 124 -11.36 -2.70 16.61
N SER A 125 -11.87 -1.94 15.65
CA SER A 125 -13.22 -2.12 15.10
C SER A 125 -13.32 -3.17 13.99
N ILE A 126 -12.20 -3.77 13.57
CA ILE A 126 -12.15 -4.83 12.55
C ILE A 126 -11.18 -5.93 13.03
N SER A 127 -11.23 -7.10 12.38
CA SER A 127 -10.29 -8.18 12.68
C SER A 127 -8.84 -7.78 12.39
N ALA A 128 -7.91 -8.52 13.00
CA ALA A 128 -6.50 -8.46 12.59
C ALA A 128 -6.37 -8.83 11.10
N GLY A 129 -5.41 -8.22 10.43
CA GLY A 129 -5.25 -8.37 8.99
C GLY A 129 -3.83 -8.14 8.53
N CYS A 130 -3.57 -8.54 7.29
CA CYS A 130 -2.27 -8.42 6.65
C CYS A 130 -2.40 -7.69 5.30
N ILE A 131 -1.45 -6.83 4.97
CA ILE A 131 -1.37 -6.15 3.67
C ILE A 131 0.04 -6.26 3.07
N MET A 132 0.12 -6.19 1.74
CA MET A 132 1.38 -5.95 1.05
C MET A 132 1.74 -4.47 1.13
N THR A 133 2.97 -4.17 1.56
CA THR A 133 3.40 -2.77 1.77
C THR A 133 4.08 -2.14 0.56
N LYS A 134 4.53 -2.93 -0.42
CA LYS A 134 4.95 -2.43 -1.72
C LYS A 134 3.75 -2.38 -2.66
N GLY A 135 3.41 -1.17 -3.06
CA GLY A 135 2.28 -0.88 -3.94
C GLY A 135 1.77 0.53 -3.65
N GLN A 136 1.19 1.18 -4.66
CA GLN A 136 0.51 2.46 -4.46
C GLN A 136 -0.88 2.18 -3.90
N VAL A 137 -1.10 2.49 -2.63
CA VAL A 137 -2.46 2.49 -2.05
C VAL A 137 -3.08 3.85 -2.37
N ALA A 138 -4.22 3.85 -3.05
CA ALA A 138 -4.93 5.07 -3.43
C ALA A 138 -6.40 5.02 -3.00
N ILE A 139 -6.91 6.16 -2.53
CA ILE A 139 -8.35 6.39 -2.43
C ILE A 139 -8.82 7.07 -3.72
N GLY A 140 -9.91 6.56 -4.30
CA GLY A 140 -10.57 7.15 -5.47
C GLY A 140 -11.86 7.86 -5.06
N TYR A 141 -12.06 9.08 -5.54
CA TYR A 141 -13.32 9.81 -5.44
C TYR A 141 -13.86 10.09 -6.84
N ASP A 142 -15.12 9.71 -7.06
CA ASP A 142 -15.82 9.94 -8.31
C ASP A 142 -16.30 11.40 -8.42
N ARG A 143 -16.02 12.06 -9.56
CA ARG A 143 -16.44 13.45 -9.81
C ARG A 143 -17.95 13.65 -9.81
N ALA A 144 -18.72 12.67 -10.27
CA ALA A 144 -20.18 12.81 -10.35
C ALA A 144 -20.80 12.77 -8.95
N SER A 145 -20.26 11.94 -8.07
CA SER A 145 -20.74 11.76 -6.69
C SER A 145 -20.28 12.88 -5.75
N HIS A 146 -19.09 13.45 -6.00
CA HIS A 146 -18.47 14.47 -5.14
C HIS A 146 -17.91 15.66 -5.96
N PRO A 147 -18.72 16.42 -6.69
CA PRO A 147 -18.24 17.41 -7.66
C PRO A 147 -17.44 18.58 -7.05
N ASN A 148 -17.86 19.14 -5.91
CA ASN A 148 -17.19 20.29 -5.29
C ASN A 148 -15.89 19.86 -4.58
N PHE A 149 -15.93 18.73 -3.87
CA PHE A 149 -14.77 18.12 -3.23
C PHE A 149 -13.74 17.69 -4.29
N ALA A 150 -14.17 16.98 -5.33
CA ALA A 150 -13.32 16.57 -6.43
C ALA A 150 -12.67 17.76 -7.13
N LYS A 151 -13.41 18.85 -7.34
CA LYS A 151 -12.86 20.10 -7.89
C LYS A 151 -11.83 20.73 -6.94
N HIS A 152 -12.12 20.82 -5.64
CA HIS A 152 -11.16 21.36 -4.67
C HIS A 152 -9.87 20.54 -4.64
N VAL A 153 -9.96 19.22 -4.52
CA VAL A 153 -8.78 18.33 -4.51
C VAL A 153 -8.01 18.42 -5.82
N THR A 154 -8.70 18.45 -6.96
CA THR A 154 -8.07 18.59 -8.29
C THR A 154 -7.28 19.89 -8.39
N ASP A 155 -7.87 21.01 -8.00
CA ASP A 155 -7.22 22.32 -8.07
C ASP A 155 -6.06 22.42 -7.06
N ALA A 156 -6.22 21.84 -5.86
CA ALA A 156 -5.17 21.72 -4.85
C ALA A 156 -3.96 20.96 -5.40
N GLN A 157 -4.18 19.79 -6.00
CA GLN A 157 -3.13 18.98 -6.62
C GLN A 157 -2.48 19.71 -7.81
N LYS A 158 -3.27 20.37 -8.68
CA LYS A 158 -2.76 21.19 -9.79
C LYS A 158 -1.92 22.39 -9.33
N SER A 159 -2.19 22.92 -8.14
CA SER A 159 -1.38 23.99 -7.54
C SER A 159 -0.01 23.50 -7.05
N GLY A 160 0.22 22.18 -7.03
CA GLY A 160 1.47 21.54 -6.61
C GLY A 160 1.39 20.81 -5.27
N LEU A 161 0.26 20.87 -4.55
CA LEU A 161 0.10 20.16 -3.28
C LEU A 161 0.15 18.63 -3.48
N PRO A 162 0.70 17.88 -2.51
CA PRO A 162 0.91 16.44 -2.65
C PRO A 162 -0.41 15.65 -2.69
N GLY A 163 -0.33 14.41 -3.12
CA GLY A 163 -1.36 13.38 -3.06
C GLY A 163 -1.67 12.72 -4.40
N LYS A 164 -1.25 13.32 -5.53
CA LYS A 164 -1.33 12.70 -6.86
C LYS A 164 -0.03 11.99 -7.26
N SER A 165 1.06 12.73 -7.41
CA SER A 165 2.39 12.21 -7.78
C SER A 165 3.29 11.97 -6.57
N THR A 166 3.17 12.81 -5.55
CA THR A 166 3.84 12.65 -4.25
C THR A 166 2.83 12.17 -3.24
N ALA A 167 3.05 11.02 -2.59
CA ALA A 167 2.08 10.47 -1.64
C ALA A 167 1.82 11.39 -0.42
N LEU A 168 0.59 11.36 0.09
CA LEU A 168 0.27 11.82 1.43
C LEU A 168 0.72 10.77 2.45
N LYS A 169 0.97 11.19 3.69
CA LYS A 169 1.28 10.27 4.79
C LYS A 169 0.27 10.44 5.91
N ARG A 170 -0.27 9.35 6.45
CA ARG A 170 -1.09 9.41 7.67
C ARG A 170 -0.31 10.05 8.81
N LEU A 171 -1.02 10.81 9.64
CA LEU A 171 -0.44 11.44 10.85
C LEU A 171 0.41 10.46 11.66
N LYS A 172 1.48 10.97 12.26
CA LYS A 172 2.34 10.23 13.20
C LYS A 172 1.63 10.06 14.56
N PRO A 173 2.07 9.10 15.40
CA PRO A 173 1.57 9.01 16.76
C PRO A 173 1.81 10.33 17.49
N GLY A 174 0.83 10.76 18.30
CA GLY A 174 0.87 12.05 19.01
C GLY A 174 0.53 13.28 18.16
N GLN A 175 0.36 13.15 16.84
CA GLN A 175 -0.13 14.25 16.01
C GLN A 175 -1.67 14.32 16.01
N SER A 176 -2.22 15.55 16.01
CA SER A 176 -3.66 15.80 16.10
C SER A 176 -4.23 16.33 14.79
N SER A 177 -5.24 15.64 14.26
CA SER A 177 -6.00 16.14 13.11
C SER A 177 -6.72 17.46 13.42
N ALA A 178 -7.13 17.69 14.67
CA ALA A 178 -7.75 18.95 15.06
C ALA A 178 -6.81 20.15 14.85
N LYS A 179 -5.51 20.01 15.11
CA LYS A 179 -4.53 21.10 14.85
C LYS A 179 -4.48 21.46 13.36
N ASN A 180 -4.48 20.45 12.48
CA ASN A 180 -4.55 20.70 11.04
C ASN A 180 -5.86 21.38 10.65
N ARG A 181 -7.02 20.90 11.13
CA ARG A 181 -8.33 21.51 10.84
C ARG A 181 -8.40 22.95 11.31
N SER A 182 -8.00 23.23 12.56
CA SER A 182 -8.07 24.57 13.13
C SER A 182 -7.20 25.57 12.37
N LYS A 183 -6.07 25.12 11.81
CA LYS A 183 -5.22 25.98 10.98
C LYS A 183 -5.78 26.17 9.57
N ALA A 184 -6.30 25.11 8.93
CA ALA A 184 -6.83 25.17 7.57
C ALA A 184 -8.20 25.87 7.48
N CYS A 185 -9.03 25.65 8.48
CA CYS A 185 -10.43 26.03 8.53
C CYS A 185 -10.79 26.72 9.85
N PRO A 186 -10.11 27.82 10.25
CA PRO A 186 -10.37 28.50 11.51
C PRO A 186 -11.81 29.05 11.58
N SER A 187 -12.30 29.31 12.80
CA SER A 187 -13.66 29.83 13.03
C SER A 187 -13.91 31.18 12.36
N ARG A 188 -12.87 32.01 12.18
CA ARG A 188 -12.94 33.30 11.48
C ARG A 188 -13.37 33.21 10.01
N LEU A 189 -13.19 32.05 9.36
CA LEU A 189 -13.66 31.88 7.99
C LEU A 189 -15.18 31.76 7.97
N LYS A 190 -15.85 32.72 7.32
CA LYS A 190 -17.30 32.72 7.14
C LYS A 190 -17.73 31.48 6.36
N ARG A 191 -18.61 30.68 6.95
CA ARG A 191 -19.23 29.50 6.32
C ARG A 191 -20.61 29.90 5.83
N PRO A 192 -20.87 29.95 4.50
CA PRO A 192 -22.21 30.15 3.99
C PRO A 192 -23.18 29.08 4.51
N SER A 193 -24.48 29.40 4.57
CA SER A 193 -25.50 28.42 4.98
C SER A 193 -25.45 27.18 4.09
N GLY A 194 -25.42 25.99 4.70
CA GLY A 194 -25.31 24.71 3.99
C GLY A 194 -23.89 24.33 3.51
N TYR A 195 -22.88 25.17 3.79
CA TYR A 195 -21.49 24.93 3.42
C TYR A 195 -20.63 24.65 4.65
N SER A 196 -19.57 23.88 4.45
CA SER A 196 -18.52 23.62 5.42
C SER A 196 -17.16 23.87 4.78
N CYS A 197 -16.15 24.11 5.62
CA CYS A 197 -14.79 24.28 5.14
C CYS A 197 -14.13 22.91 4.97
N ASP A 198 -13.70 22.60 3.76
CA ASP A 198 -12.87 21.46 3.39
C ASP A 198 -11.40 21.89 3.29
N GLU A 199 -10.49 20.98 3.60
CA GLU A 199 -9.06 21.24 3.64
C GLU A 199 -8.23 20.21 2.86
N TYR A 200 -7.19 20.69 2.17
CA TYR A 200 -6.24 19.83 1.49
C TYR A 200 -4.79 20.34 1.64
N PRO A 201 -3.79 19.50 1.95
CA PRO A 201 -3.89 18.09 2.26
C PRO A 201 -4.75 17.81 3.51
N PHE A 202 -5.40 16.65 3.53
CA PHE A 202 -6.39 16.31 4.55
C PHE A 202 -5.84 16.51 5.97
N ALA A 203 -6.69 16.95 6.90
CA ALA A 203 -6.26 17.13 8.30
C ALA A 203 -5.74 15.85 8.96
N SER A 204 -6.07 14.70 8.39
CA SER A 204 -5.69 13.39 8.84
C SER A 204 -4.30 12.95 8.30
N THR A 205 -3.52 13.89 7.72
CA THR A 205 -2.20 13.66 7.11
C THR A 205 -1.10 14.53 7.72
N GLN A 206 0.16 14.09 7.60
CA GLN A 206 1.35 14.84 8.03
C GLN A 206 1.54 16.12 7.22
N GLN A 207 1.04 16.16 5.97
CA GLN A 207 1.09 17.31 5.08
C GLN A 207 -0.06 18.29 5.32
N GLY A 208 -0.99 17.98 6.22
CA GLY A 208 -2.06 18.90 6.60
C GLY A 208 -1.52 20.21 7.19
N ALA A 209 -2.35 21.24 7.21
CA ALA A 209 -1.93 22.63 7.38
C ALA A 209 -0.96 22.91 8.52
N TYR A 210 -1.14 22.29 9.69
CA TYR A 210 -0.32 22.55 10.87
C TYR A 210 1.06 21.89 10.75
N TYR A 211 1.10 20.59 10.47
CA TYR A 211 2.35 19.83 10.44
C TYR A 211 3.11 19.96 9.10
N GLY A 212 2.41 20.16 7.99
CA GLY A 212 3.00 20.37 6.66
C GLY A 212 3.62 21.76 6.49
N GLY A 213 3.24 22.71 7.33
CA GLY A 213 3.71 24.10 7.26
C GLY A 213 3.26 24.83 5.99
N GLY A 214 3.88 25.96 5.69
CA GLY A 214 3.55 26.80 4.54
C GLY A 214 2.28 27.66 4.74
N THR A 215 1.95 28.41 3.70
CA THR A 215 0.84 29.37 3.67
C THR A 215 -0.45 28.72 3.16
N GLY A 216 -1.59 29.27 3.60
CA GLY A 216 -2.91 28.90 3.10
C GLY A 216 -3.10 29.40 1.67
N ARG A 217 -3.99 28.75 0.93
CA ARG A 217 -4.46 29.20 -0.40
C ARG A 217 -5.92 28.84 -0.61
N THR A 218 -6.54 29.45 -1.60
CA THR A 218 -7.88 29.05 -2.04
C THR A 218 -8.00 29.18 -3.56
N PHE A 219 -9.19 28.91 -4.08
CA PHE A 219 -9.48 28.92 -5.51
C PHE A 219 -10.75 29.73 -5.78
N SER A 220 -10.94 30.20 -7.01
CA SER A 220 -12.03 31.14 -7.35
C SER A 220 -13.41 30.61 -6.98
N GLN A 221 -13.64 29.30 -7.08
CA GLN A 221 -14.92 28.67 -6.70
C GLN A 221 -15.17 28.53 -5.18
N CYS A 222 -14.15 28.78 -4.34
CA CYS A 222 -14.13 28.27 -2.97
C CYS A 222 -14.83 29.15 -1.93
N LYS A 223 -15.44 30.27 -2.34
CA LYS A 223 -16.22 31.17 -1.47
C LYS A 223 -15.45 31.62 -0.21
N ILE A 224 -14.13 31.78 -0.30
CA ILE A 224 -13.27 32.34 0.74
C ILE A 224 -12.73 33.68 0.23
N SER A 225 -13.07 34.78 0.91
CA SER A 225 -12.60 36.14 0.61
C SER A 225 -11.47 36.60 1.53
N ASP A 226 -11.00 35.71 2.42
CA ASP A 226 -9.99 36.02 3.42
C ASP A 226 -8.61 36.16 2.77
N LYS A 227 -7.97 37.32 2.92
CA LYS A 227 -6.67 37.63 2.29
C LYS A 227 -5.52 36.70 2.75
N ALA A 228 -5.67 36.01 3.88
CA ALA A 228 -4.70 34.98 4.31
C ALA A 228 -4.73 33.72 3.42
N TYR A 229 -5.72 33.61 2.54
CA TYR A 229 -5.90 32.53 1.57
C TYR A 229 -5.88 33.11 0.15
N PRO A 230 -4.70 33.47 -0.39
CA PRO A 230 -4.58 33.96 -1.76
C PRO A 230 -5.17 32.98 -2.78
N VAL A 231 -5.95 33.53 -3.71
CA VAL A 231 -6.55 32.77 -4.82
C VAL A 231 -5.46 32.38 -5.82
N GLY A 232 -5.39 31.09 -6.18
CA GLY A 232 -4.52 30.61 -7.25
C GLY A 232 -3.02 30.52 -6.89
N ALA A 233 -2.66 30.67 -5.61
CA ALA A 233 -1.29 30.45 -5.15
C ALA A 233 -0.82 29.02 -5.48
N LYS A 234 0.47 28.87 -5.77
CA LYS A 234 1.09 27.60 -6.20
C LYS A 234 2.25 27.20 -5.29
N GLY A 235 2.71 25.96 -5.43
CA GLY A 235 3.87 25.39 -4.73
C GLY A 235 3.52 24.13 -3.94
N GLY A 236 4.53 23.30 -3.68
CA GLY A 236 4.36 21.98 -3.04
C GLY A 236 4.26 21.96 -1.51
N LYS A 237 4.34 23.12 -0.86
CA LYS A 237 4.12 23.30 0.59
C LYS A 237 2.92 24.20 0.83
N GLY A 238 2.30 24.08 2.00
CA GLY A 238 1.08 24.82 2.35
C GLY A 238 -0.15 23.92 2.34
N TYR A 239 -1.31 24.56 2.29
CA TYR A 239 -2.62 23.92 2.32
C TYR A 239 -3.62 24.80 1.58
N SER A 240 -4.66 24.20 1.01
CA SER A 240 -5.82 24.88 0.50
C SER A 240 -7.03 24.67 1.40
N ALA A 241 -7.92 25.66 1.40
CA ALA A 241 -9.22 25.58 2.01
C ALA A 241 -10.31 25.94 0.98
N CYS A 242 -11.47 25.31 1.10
CA CYS A 242 -12.60 25.56 0.22
C CYS A 242 -13.93 25.39 0.96
N MET A 243 -14.85 26.34 0.79
CA MET A 243 -16.22 26.14 1.28
C MET A 243 -16.97 25.28 0.27
N ILE A 244 -17.30 24.05 0.67
CA ILE A 244 -18.07 23.10 -0.14
C ILE A 244 -19.36 22.66 0.58
N PRO A 245 -20.38 22.14 -0.12
CA PRO A 245 -21.62 21.69 0.51
C PRO A 245 -21.36 20.71 1.66
N GLN A 246 -21.98 20.94 2.81
CA GLN A 246 -21.71 20.20 4.04
C GLN A 246 -21.95 18.69 3.90
N LYS A 247 -23.03 18.31 3.19
CA LYS A 247 -23.36 16.89 2.94
C LYS A 247 -22.25 16.19 2.18
N GLU A 248 -21.73 16.84 1.15
CA GLU A 248 -20.66 16.32 0.31
C GLU A 248 -19.34 16.19 1.07
N ASN A 249 -18.96 17.22 1.84
CA ASN A 249 -17.75 17.18 2.68
C ASN A 249 -17.81 16.04 3.72
N SER A 250 -18.98 15.86 4.34
CA SER A 250 -19.20 14.82 5.34
C SER A 250 -19.15 13.41 4.74
N ALA A 251 -19.68 13.25 3.52
CA ALA A 251 -19.62 11.99 2.78
C ALA A 251 -18.17 11.64 2.41
N ALA A 252 -17.43 12.57 1.80
CA ALA A 252 -16.02 12.36 1.45
C ALA A 252 -15.16 12.04 2.69
N GLY A 253 -15.40 12.72 3.83
CA GLY A 253 -14.73 12.43 5.09
C GLY A 253 -15.03 11.03 5.64
N SER A 254 -16.26 10.54 5.43
CA SER A 254 -16.69 9.18 5.81
C SER A 254 -16.03 8.12 4.94
N GLU A 255 -15.95 8.36 3.62
CA GLU A 255 -15.23 7.50 2.68
C GLU A 255 -13.74 7.43 3.00
N LEU A 256 -13.09 8.56 3.31
CA LEU A 256 -11.70 8.59 3.74
C LEU A 256 -11.47 7.73 4.98
N SER A 257 -12.37 7.85 5.97
CA SER A 257 -12.30 7.09 7.22
C SER A 257 -12.50 5.60 7.00
N LYS A 258 -13.41 5.23 6.06
CA LYS A 258 -13.65 3.85 5.64
C LYS A 258 -12.43 3.27 4.92
N PHE A 259 -11.89 3.99 3.93
CA PHE A 259 -10.68 3.61 3.20
C PHE A 259 -9.50 3.32 4.12
N PHE A 260 -9.25 4.17 5.13
CA PHE A 260 -8.16 3.90 6.07
C PHE A 260 -8.32 2.56 6.79
N LYS A 261 -9.55 2.18 7.14
CA LYS A 261 -9.82 0.88 7.79
C LYS A 261 -9.71 -0.27 6.79
N GLU A 262 -10.39 -0.18 5.66
CA GLU A 262 -10.50 -1.26 4.67
C GLU A 262 -9.17 -1.57 3.99
N SER A 263 -8.40 -0.53 3.65
CA SER A 263 -7.05 -0.66 3.09
C SER A 263 -5.97 -0.76 4.18
N ARG A 264 -6.37 -0.81 5.45
CA ARG A 264 -5.51 -0.76 6.65
C ARG A 264 -4.43 0.33 6.58
N VAL A 265 -4.72 1.54 6.12
CA VAL A 265 -3.75 2.64 6.08
C VAL A 265 -3.54 3.21 7.48
N LEU A 266 -2.45 2.79 8.11
CA LEU A 266 -2.11 3.15 9.48
C LEU A 266 -1.31 4.44 9.55
N THR A 267 -1.15 4.92 10.77
CA THR A 267 -0.21 5.98 11.13
C THR A 267 1.14 5.82 10.40
N GLY A 268 1.59 6.91 9.76
CA GLY A 268 2.85 6.95 9.00
C GLY A 268 2.79 6.37 7.58
N ASP A 269 1.75 5.60 7.25
CA ASP A 269 1.64 4.98 5.93
C ASP A 269 1.41 6.03 4.85
N SER A 270 1.95 5.74 3.67
CA SER A 270 1.78 6.58 2.49
C SER A 270 0.57 6.13 1.68
N PHE A 271 -0.18 7.09 1.13
CA PHE A 271 -1.29 6.83 0.22
C PHE A 271 -1.47 7.97 -0.77
N PHE A 272 -2.15 7.68 -1.88
CA PHE A 272 -2.49 8.63 -2.94
C PHE A 272 -3.99 8.95 -2.93
N VAL A 273 -4.34 10.05 -3.56
CA VAL A 273 -5.72 10.53 -3.74
C VAL A 273 -5.95 10.71 -5.23
N GLN A 274 -6.90 9.95 -5.76
CA GLN A 274 -7.29 9.97 -7.16
C GLN A 274 -8.69 10.54 -7.29
N ILE A 275 -8.85 11.43 -8.26
CA ILE A 275 -10.16 11.92 -8.68
C ILE A 275 -10.49 11.23 -10.00
N LEU A 276 -11.48 10.34 -9.95
CA LEU A 276 -11.92 9.50 -11.06
C LEU A 276 -12.87 10.27 -11.97
#